data_AF-A0A5D4RYJ2-F1
#
_entry.id   AF-A0A5D4RYJ2-F1
#
_cell.length_a   1.000
_cell.length_b   1.000
_cell.length_c   1.000
_cell.angle_alpha   90.00
_cell.angle_beta   90.00
_cell.angle_gamma   90.00
#
_symmetry.space_group_name_H-M   'P 1'
#
loop_
_entity.id
_entity.type
_entity.pdbx_description
1 polymer ?
#
loop_
_entity_poly.entity_id
_entity_poly.type
_entity_poly.pdbx_seq_one_letter_code
_entity_poly.pdbx_strand_id
1 'polypeptide(L)'
;MGTEIKIQYEEAEAALSKLRQSVDSWDTSFPKEIGGENNLEVINKLNELNAQCQKMLETYQELLLDNQQTSKQSVEDMEETDQTLHSMISMGR
;
A
#
# COMPACT_ATOMS: atom_id res chain seq x y z
N MET A 1 -22.60 1.28 23.22
CA MET A 1 -22.42 2.60 22.59
C MET A 1 -21.57 2.37 21.36
N GLY A 2 -22.17 2.32 20.17
CA GLY A 2 -21.42 2.09 18.94
C GLY A 2 -20.73 3.38 18.49
N THR A 3 -19.47 3.29 18.12
CA THR A 3 -18.78 4.34 17.37
C THR A 3 -19.47 4.49 16.01
N GLU A 4 -19.99 5.68 15.73
CA GLU A 4 -20.54 6.03 14.42
C GLU A 4 -19.41 6.02 13.39
N ILE A 5 -19.63 5.35 12.26
CA ILE A 5 -18.66 5.32 11.16
C ILE A 5 -19.07 6.39 10.15
N LYS A 6 -18.18 7.36 9.90
CA LYS A 6 -18.36 8.41 8.91
C LYS A 6 -17.26 8.31 7.87
N ILE A 7 -17.65 8.16 6.60
CA ILE A 7 -16.71 8.09 5.48
C ILE A 7 -16.86 9.33 4.62
N GLN A 8 -15.72 9.96 4.31
CA GLN A 8 -15.61 10.97 3.27
C GLN A 8 -15.06 10.29 2.02
N TYR A 9 -15.96 9.75 1.18
CA TYR A 9 -15.61 8.87 0.07
C TYR A 9 -14.58 9.49 -0.89
N GLU A 10 -14.78 10.75 -1.28
CA GLU A 10 -13.86 11.46 -2.17
C GLU A 10 -12.45 11.63 -1.57
N GLU A 11 -12.36 11.99 -0.28
CA GLU A 11 -11.08 12.15 0.40
C GLU A 11 -10.36 10.81 0.57
N ALA A 12 -11.12 9.74 0.87
CA ALA A 12 -10.59 8.39 0.99
C ALA A 12 -10.02 7.88 -0.35
N GLU A 13 -10.78 8.01 -1.45
CA GLU A 13 -10.32 7.59 -2.78
C GLU A 13 -9.11 8.40 -3.23
N ALA A 14 -9.10 9.72 -2.99
CA ALA A 14 -7.96 10.58 -3.30
C ALA A 14 -6.70 10.17 -2.52
N ALA A 15 -6.83 9.87 -1.23
CA ALA A 15 -5.72 9.42 -0.39
C ALA A 15 -5.18 8.06 -0.85
N LEU A 16 -6.06 7.10 -1.15
CA LEU A 16 -5.69 5.77 -1.62
C LEU A 16 -5.02 5.81 -3.00
N SER A 17 -5.54 6.65 -3.91
CA SER A 17 -4.93 6.87 -5.23
C SER A 17 -3.55 7.51 -5.11
N LYS A 18 -3.37 8.49 -4.22
CA LYS A 18 -2.07 9.09 -3.95
C LYS A 18 -1.08 8.10 -3.35
N LEU A 19 -1.53 7.24 -2.43
CA LEU A 19 -0.71 6.16 -1.87
C LEU A 19 -0.25 5.24 -2.99
N ARG A 20 -1.16 4.79 -3.86
CA ARG A 20 -0.84 3.92 -4.99
C ARG A 20 0.22 4.53 -5.90
N GLN A 21 0.05 5.78 -6.32
CA GLN A 21 1.02 6.49 -7.14
C GLN A 21 2.39 6.60 -6.47
N SER A 22 2.41 6.88 -5.17
CA SER A 22 3.66 6.99 -4.41
C SER A 22 4.41 5.65 -4.37
N VAL A 23 3.68 4.56 -4.14
CA VAL A 23 4.23 3.20 -4.10
C VAL A 23 4.69 2.73 -5.48
N ASP A 24 3.94 3.02 -6.54
CA ASP A 24 4.31 2.68 -7.92
C ASP A 24 5.55 3.46 -8.40
N SER A 25 5.75 4.68 -7.91
CA SER A 25 6.93 5.52 -8.22
C SER A 25 8.17 5.17 -7.38
N TRP A 26 8.02 4.29 -6.38
CA TRP A 26 9.10 3.98 -5.45
C TRP A 26 10.09 2.99 -6.06
N ASP A 27 11.31 3.47 -6.32
CA ASP A 27 12.45 2.63 -6.69
C ASP A 27 13.09 2.01 -5.43
N THR A 28 13.03 0.68 -5.35
CA THR A 28 13.59 -0.13 -4.25
C THR A 28 14.92 -0.78 -4.62
N SER A 29 15.47 -0.46 -5.80
CA SER A 29 16.68 -1.11 -6.30
C SER A 29 17.94 -0.67 -5.55
N PHE A 30 18.78 -1.66 -5.23
CA PHE A 30 20.12 -1.42 -4.69
C PHE A 30 21.20 -1.92 -5.68
N PRO A 31 22.42 -1.36 -5.61
CA PRO A 31 23.56 -1.89 -6.36
C PRO A 31 23.87 -3.32 -5.89
N LYS A 32 23.82 -4.29 -6.83
CA LYS A 32 24.01 -5.72 -6.52
C LYS A 32 25.47 -6.13 -6.35
N GLU A 33 26.42 -5.35 -6.86
CA GLU A 33 27.84 -5.69 -6.86
C GLU A 33 28.71 -4.44 -6.68
N ILE A 34 28.87 -4.01 -5.43
CA ILE A 34 29.85 -2.99 -5.08
C ILE A 34 31.21 -3.69 -4.99
N GLY A 35 32.24 -3.13 -5.61
CA GLY A 35 33.64 -3.57 -5.45
C GLY A 35 34.21 -4.46 -6.56
N GLY A 36 33.44 -4.92 -7.54
CA GLY A 36 33.97 -5.70 -8.68
C GLY A 36 34.70 -6.97 -8.22
N GLU A 37 35.99 -7.12 -8.57
CA GLU A 37 36.85 -8.24 -8.12
C GLU A 37 37.37 -8.11 -6.67
N ASN A 38 36.95 -7.07 -5.92
CA ASN A 38 37.40 -6.85 -4.55
C ASN A 38 36.77 -7.86 -3.59
N ASN A 39 37.58 -8.81 -3.13
CA ASN A 39 37.19 -9.89 -2.22
C ASN A 39 37.32 -9.53 -0.72
N LEU A 40 37.41 -8.25 -0.36
CA LEU A 40 37.43 -7.86 1.05
C LEU A 40 36.11 -8.28 1.72
N GLU A 41 36.20 -8.88 2.91
CA GLU A 41 35.04 -9.33 3.70
C GLU A 41 34.03 -8.20 3.96
N VAL A 42 34.51 -6.97 4.08
CA VAL A 42 33.68 -5.76 4.23
C VAL A 42 32.80 -5.51 3.01
N ILE A 43 33.33 -5.73 1.80
CA ILE A 43 32.58 -5.58 0.55
C ILE A 43 31.49 -6.64 0.45
N ASN A 44 31.80 -7.89 0.82
CA ASN A 44 30.81 -8.96 0.85
C ASN A 44 29.66 -8.67 1.83
N LYS A 45 29.99 -8.20 3.05
CA LYS A 45 28.99 -7.79 4.04
C LYS A 45 28.13 -6.62 3.57
N LEU A 46 28.72 -5.67 2.83
CA LEU A 46 27.99 -4.54 2.26
C LEU A 46 27.00 -5.01 1.18
N ASN A 47 27.42 -5.91 0.29
CA ASN A 47 26.55 -6.47 -0.74
C ASN A 47 25.41 -7.30 -0.13
N GLU A 48 25.70 -8.08 0.93
CA GLU A 48 24.68 -8.83 1.66
C GLU A 48 23.67 -7.91 2.36
N LEU A 49 24.14 -6.83 2.99
CA LEU A 49 23.27 -5.82 3.61
C LEU A 49 22.38 -5.14 2.56
N ASN A 50 22.94 -4.75 1.41
CA ASN A 50 22.16 -4.18 0.31
C ASN A 50 21.06 -5.14 -0.17
N ALA A 51 21.37 -6.42 -0.32
CA ALA A 51 20.39 -7.43 -0.71
C ALA A 51 19.27 -7.59 0.33
N GLN A 52 19.60 -7.57 1.62
CA GLN A 52 18.60 -7.60 2.69
C GLN A 52 17.73 -6.34 2.72
N CYS A 53 18.33 -5.16 2.55
CA CYS A 53 17.61 -3.90 2.47
C CYS A 53 16.68 -3.87 1.26
N GLN A 54 17.16 -4.26 0.08
CA GLN A 54 16.33 -4.34 -1.13
C GLN A 54 15.12 -5.24 -0.90
N LYS A 55 15.33 -6.46 -0.39
CA LYS A 55 14.26 -7.41 -0.10
C LYS A 55 13.24 -6.85 0.90
N MET A 56 13.72 -6.16 1.94
CA MET A 56 12.86 -5.51 2.92
C MET A 56 11.99 -4.43 2.29
N LEU A 57 12.56 -3.59 1.41
CA LEU A 57 11.82 -2.55 0.72
C LEU A 57 10.79 -3.13 -0.25
N GLU A 58 11.16 -4.14 -1.04
CA GLU A 58 10.25 -4.85 -1.96
C GLU A 58 9.06 -5.45 -1.19
N THR A 59 9.33 -6.12 -0.06
CA THR A 59 8.27 -6.71 0.78
C THR A 59 7.35 -5.63 1.38
N TYR A 60 7.92 -4.50 1.80
CA TYR A 60 7.12 -3.40 2.33
C TYR A 60 6.28 -2.72 1.23
N GLN A 61 6.80 -2.62 0.00
CA GLN A 61 6.07 -2.14 -1.16
C GLN A 61 4.84 -3.01 -1.44
N GLU A 62 5.02 -4.34 -1.44
CA GLU A 62 3.91 -5.29 -1.59
C GLU A 62 2.86 -5.14 -0.49
N LEU A 63 3.28 -5.01 0.77
CA LEU A 63 2.39 -4.80 1.90
C LEU A 63 1.58 -3.49 1.78
N LEU A 64 2.20 -2.42 1.27
CA LEU A 64 1.50 -1.16 1.05
C LEU A 64 0.45 -1.28 -0.06
N LEU A 65 0.75 -2.01 -1.14
CA LEU A 65 -0.20 -2.26 -2.22
C LEU A 65 -1.40 -3.08 -1.73
N ASP A 66 -1.15 -4.12 -0.93
CA ASP A 66 -2.20 -4.97 -0.37
C ASP A 66 -3.13 -4.18 0.58
N ASN A 67 -2.55 -3.38 1.47
CA ASN A 67 -3.32 -2.51 2.36
C ASN A 67 -4.12 -1.45 1.58
N GLN A 68 -3.54 -0.88 0.52
CA GLN A 68 -4.23 0.08 -0.34
C GLN A 68 -5.43 -0.57 -1.03
N GLN A 69 -5.26 -1.77 -1.58
CA GLN A 69 -6.34 -2.50 -2.24
C GLN A 69 -7.45 -2.90 -1.26
N THR A 70 -7.09 -3.43 -0.10
CA THR A 70 -8.04 -3.84 0.94
C THR A 70 -8.83 -2.64 1.48
N SER A 71 -8.16 -1.51 1.68
CA SER A 71 -8.82 -0.28 2.13
C SER A 71 -9.77 0.27 1.07
N LYS A 72 -9.37 0.22 -0.21
CA LYS A 72 -10.24 0.61 -1.33
C LYS A 72 -11.50 -0.24 -1.38
N GLN A 73 -11.35 -1.57 -1.33
CA GLN A 73 -12.49 -2.48 -1.31
C GLN A 73 -13.43 -2.17 -0.13
N SER A 74 -12.88 -1.90 1.05
CA SER A 74 -13.69 -1.56 2.22
C SER A 74 -14.49 -0.27 2.04
N VAL A 75 -13.92 0.73 1.37
CA VAL A 75 -14.63 1.99 1.06
C VAL A 75 -15.74 1.75 0.04
N GLU A 76 -15.47 0.97 -1.02
CA GLU A 76 -16.45 0.60 -2.05
C GLU A 76 -17.63 -0.20 -1.44
N ASP A 77 -17.34 -1.22 -0.62
CA ASP A 77 -18.35 -2.03 0.06
C ASP A 77 -19.26 -1.18 0.97
N MET A 78 -18.68 -0.18 1.63
CA MET A 78 -19.44 0.74 2.48
C MET A 78 -20.28 1.72 1.66
N GLU A 79 -19.81 2.16 0.49
CA GLU A 79 -20.60 2.97 -0.43
C GLU A 79 -21.79 2.18 -0.98
N GLU A 80 -21.56 0.94 -1.43
CA GLU A 80 -22.62 0.05 -1.93
C GLU A 80 -23.67 -0.22 -0.86
N THR A 81 -23.23 -0.47 0.38
CA THR A 81 -24.11 -0.67 1.53
C THR A 81 -25.00 0.54 1.78
N ASP A 82 -24.42 1.74 1.77
CA ASP A 82 -25.16 3.01 1.98
C ASP A 82 -26.18 3.26 0.85
N GLN A 83 -25.78 3.04 -0.40
CA GLN A 83 -26.69 3.17 -1.56
C GLN A 83 -27.85 2.16 -1.49
N THR A 84 -27.54 0.91 -1.12
CA THR A 84 -28.53 -0.16 -0.96
C THR A 84 -29.50 0.16 0.16
N LEU A 85 -29.01 0.64 1.31
CA LEU A 85 -29.86 1.07 2.42
C LEU A 85 -30.75 2.26 2.04
N HIS A 86 -30.19 3.25 1.33
CA HIS A 86 -30.95 4.39 0.83
C HIS A 86 -32.09 3.94 -0.09
N SER A 87 -31.82 3.02 -1.02
CA SER A 87 -32.82 2.47 -1.93
C SER A 87 -33.98 1.80 -1.18
N MET A 88 -33.68 0.97 -0.17
CA MET A 88 -34.70 0.29 0.64
C MET A 88 -35.57 1.28 1.43
N ILE A 89 -34.96 2.32 2.01
CA ILE A 89 -35.70 3.36 2.74
C ILE A 89 -36.59 4.17 1.79
N SER A 90 -36.12 4.42 0.55
CA SER A 90 -36.87 5.19 -0.44
C SER A 90 -38.06 4.42 -1.04
N MET A 91 -37.95 3.09 -1.22
CA MET A 91 -39.05 2.23 -1.70
C MET A 91 -40.08 1.88 -0.62
N GLY A 92 -39.69 1.96 0.66
CA GLY A 92 -40.59 1.69 1.79
C GLY A 92 -41.50 2.87 2.19
N ARG A 93 -41.46 4.00 1.48
CA ARG A 93 -42.36 5.15 1.62
C ARG A 93 -43.29 5.27 0.42
#